data_AF-A0A2V8X311-F1
#
_entry.id   AF-A0A2V8X311-F1
#
_cell.length_a   1.000
_cell.length_b   1.000
_cell.length_c   1.000
_cell.angle_alpha   90.00
_cell.angle_beta   90.00
_cell.angle_gamma   90.00
#
_symmetry.space_group_name_H-M   'P 1'
#
loop_
_entity.id
_entity.type
_entity.pdbx_description
1 polymer ?
#
loop_
_entity_poly.entity_id
_entity_poly.type
_entity_poly.pdbx_seq_one_letter_code
_entity_poly.pdbx_strand_id
1 'polypeptide(L)' 'MSFDDQIRELCDLAANTKDPASMFRALHELKDLIREHKLPDKTEVAITEQRVSNTSRRSPSNKTLTVQQERVRRTP' A
#
# COMPACT_ATOMS: atom_id res chain seq x y z
N MET A 1 16.94 27.16 2.04
CA MET A 1 15.60 26.66 2.41
C MET A 1 15.79 25.58 3.45
N SER A 2 14.99 25.58 4.53
CA SER A 2 15.03 24.50 5.52
C SER A 2 14.31 23.25 5.00
N PHE A 3 14.65 22.08 5.53
CA PHE A 3 13.95 20.82 5.26
C PHE A 3 12.45 20.91 5.59
N ASP A 4 12.12 21.53 6.72
CA ASP A 4 10.72 21.73 7.13
C ASP A 4 9.94 22.66 6.19
N ASP A 5 10.62 23.65 5.60
CA ASP A 5 10.01 24.57 4.64
C ASP A 5 9.68 23.84 3.33
N GLN A 6 10.58 22.95 2.89
CA GLN A 6 10.38 22.14 1.69
C GLN A 6 9.23 21.13 1.86
N ILE A 7 9.11 20.50 3.03
CA ILE A 7 7.95 19.65 3.36
C ILE A 7 6.65 20.46 3.31
N ARG A 8 6.65 21.65 3.94
CA ARG A 8 5.45 22.50 3.98
C ARG A 8 5.01 22.90 2.57
N GLU A 9 5.95 23.29 1.73
CA GLU A 9 5.68 23.69 0.34
C GLU A 9 5.11 22.53 -0.50
N LEU A 10 5.67 21.32 -0.39
CA LEU A 10 5.15 20.15 -1.10
C LEU A 10 3.75 19.75 -0.62
N CYS A 11 3.50 19.85 0.70
CA CYS A 11 2.17 19.62 1.27
C CYS A 11 1.15 20.66 0.79
N ASP A 12 1.52 21.95 0.81
CA ASP A 12 0.65 23.03 0.34
C ASP A 12 0.36 22.90 -1.16
N LEU A 13 1.37 22.53 -1.96
CA LEU A 13 1.21 22.27 -3.39
C LEU A 13 0.25 21.12 -3.65
N ALA A 14 0.41 19.99 -2.94
CA ALA A 14 -0.45 18.82 -3.08
C ALA A 14 -1.89 19.11 -2.64
N ALA A 15 -2.09 19.89 -1.57
CA ALA A 15 -3.40 20.20 -1.02
C ALA A 15 -4.20 21.21 -1.86
N ASN A 16 -3.52 22.17 -2.50
CA ASN A 16 -4.17 23.29 -3.18
C ASN A 16 -4.23 23.15 -4.71
N THR A 17 -3.45 22.24 -5.29
CA THR A 17 -3.49 22.03 -6.74
C THR A 17 -4.75 21.30 -7.18
N LYS A 18 -5.33 21.76 -8.31
CA LYS A 18 -6.45 21.09 -8.98
C LYS A 18 -5.98 20.10 -10.05
N ASP A 19 -4.69 20.11 -10.37
CA ASP A 19 -4.10 19.19 -11.33
C ASP A 19 -3.63 17.90 -10.61
N PRO A 20 -4.23 16.74 -10.92
CA PRO A 20 -3.84 15.48 -10.31
C PRO A 20 -2.36 15.13 -10.56
N ALA A 21 -1.82 15.46 -11.74
CA ALA A 21 -0.43 15.14 -12.05
C ALA A 21 0.55 15.90 -11.14
N SER A 22 0.31 17.19 -10.95
CA SER A 22 1.06 18.03 -10.01
C SER A 22 0.92 17.55 -8.56
N MET A 23 -0.28 17.10 -8.17
CA MET A 23 -0.52 16.52 -6.84
C MET A 23 0.31 15.25 -6.61
N PHE A 24 0.24 14.30 -7.55
CA PHE A 24 1.01 13.05 -7.46
C PHE A 24 2.51 13.30 -7.49
N ARG A 25 2.97 14.26 -8.28
CA ARG A 25 4.37 14.67 -8.31
C ARG A 25 4.83 15.21 -6.96
N ALA A 26 4.07 16.15 -6.36
CA ALA A 26 4.41 16.72 -5.05
C ALA A 26 4.46 15.65 -3.95
N LEU A 27 3.51 14.70 -3.96
CA LEU A 27 3.50 13.57 -3.03
C LEU A 27 4.68 12.61 -3.24
N HIS A 28 5.10 12.38 -4.48
CA HIS A 28 6.27 11.55 -4.77
C HIS A 28 7.57 12.21 -4.29
N GLU A 29 7.73 13.51 -4.56
CA GLU A 29 8.87 14.28 -4.08
C GLU A 29 8.92 14.30 -2.54
N LEU A 30 7.76 14.42 -1.87
CA LEU A 30 7.68 14.35 -0.41
C LEU A 30 8.12 12.98 0.14
N LYS A 31 7.71 11.88 -0.51
CA LYS A 31 8.12 10.52 -0.15
C LYS A 31 9.64 10.34 -0.27
N ASP A 32 10.25 10.84 -1.35
CA ASP A 32 11.68 10.74 -1.55
C ASP A 32 12.44 11.56 -0.50
N LEU A 33 11.96 12.76 -0.20
CA LEU A 33 12.53 13.65 0.82
C LEU A 33 12.53 12.99 2.22
N ILE A 34 11.42 12.37 2.60
CA ILE A 34 11.28 11.64 3.88
C ILE A 34 12.26 10.46 3.94
N ARG A 35 12.42 9.75 2.82
CA ARG A 35 13.34 8.59 2.70
C ARG A 35 14.79 9.01 2.81
N GLU A 36 15.19 10.09 2.15
CA GLU A 36 16.58 10.61 2.17
C GLU A 36 16.97 11.09 3.57
N HIS A 37 16.05 11.75 4.27
CA HIS A 37 16.29 12.26 5.62
C HIS A 37 16.11 11.20 6.72
N LYS A 38 15.88 9.93 6.35
CA LYS A 38 15.68 8.80 7.27
C LYS A 38 14.71 9.13 8.41
N LEU A 39 13.65 9.88 8.09
CA LEU A 39 12.58 10.06 9.05
C LEU A 39 12.08 8.66 9.43
N PRO A 40 11.95 8.36 10.74
CA PRO A 40 11.66 7.01 11.16
C PRO A 40 10.36 6.56 10.51
N ASP A 41 10.44 5.46 9.75
CA ASP A 41 9.32 4.83 9.05
C ASP A 41 8.39 4.14 10.07
N LYS A 42 7.86 4.93 11.01
CA LYS A 42 6.90 4.46 12.00
C LYS A 42 5.58 4.02 11.35
N THR A 43 5.44 4.23 10.04
CA THR A 43 4.30 3.80 9.23
C THR A 43 4.32 2.29 8.98
N GLU A 44 5.49 1.63 8.97
CA GLU A 44 5.55 0.16 8.88
C GLU A 44 5.02 -0.55 10.14
N VAL A 45 5.03 0.13 11.30
CA VAL A 45 4.56 -0.47 12.56
C VAL A 45 3.03 -0.57 12.60
N ALA A 46 2.30 0.38 12.00
CA ALA A 46 0.83 0.38 12.05
C ALA A 46 0.17 -0.59 11.05
N ILE A 47 0.80 -0.85 9.90
CA ILE A 47 0.21 -1.71 8.86
C ILE A 47 0.40 -3.20 9.19
N THR A 48 1.48 -3.56 9.88
CA THR A 48 1.74 -4.95 10.27
C THR A 48 0.84 -5.43 11.41
N GLU A 49 0.55 -4.61 12.43
CA GLU A 49 -0.32 -5.00 13.55
C GLU A 49 -1.78 -5.26 13.13
N GLN A 50 -2.29 -4.54 12.14
CA GLN A 50 -3.63 -4.78 11.60
C GLN A 50 -3.71 -6.10 10.79
N ARG A 51 -2.61 -6.53 10.16
CA ARG A 51 -2.57 -7.74 9.32
C ARG A 51 -2.45 -9.03 10.12
N VAL A 52 -1.82 -9.01 11.31
CA VAL A 52 -1.77 -10.18 12.20
C VAL A 52 -3.14 -10.44 12.85
N SER A 53 -3.89 -9.38 13.12
CA SER A 53 -5.21 -9.48 13.76
C SER A 53 -6.29 -10.04 12.81
N ASN A 54 -6.18 -9.79 11.50
CA ASN A 54 -7.16 -10.26 10.51
C ASN A 54 -6.94 -11.68 9.99
N THR A 55 -5.80 -12.33 10.27
CA THR A 55 -5.57 -13.75 9.94
C THR A 55 -5.85 -14.71 11.10
N SER A 56 -6.10 -14.18 12.30
CA SER A 56 -6.35 -14.96 13.53
C SER A 56 -7.81 -15.42 13.71
N ARG A 57 -8.69 -15.19 12.73
CA ARG A 57 -10.04 -15.79 12.67
C ARG A 57 -10.21 -16.69 11.44
N ARG A 58 -9.28 -17.62 11.21
CA ARG A 58 -9.57 -18.80 10.40
C ARG A 58 -10.00 -19.94 11.33
N SER A 59 -11.30 -20.00 11.62
CA SER A 59 -11.92 -21.21 12.16
C SER A 59 -11.57 -22.40 11.26
N PRO A 60 -11.24 -23.58 11.82
CA PRO A 60 -10.90 -24.76 11.02
C PRO A 60 -12.19 -25.34 10.44
N SER A 61 -12.65 -24.83 9.30
CA SER A 61 -13.71 -25.51 8.53
C SER A 61 -13.06 -26.53 7.61
N ASN A 62 -12.88 -27.73 8.15
CA ASN A 62 -12.45 -28.94 7.48
C ASN A 62 -13.40 -29.30 6.32
N LYS A 63 -13.04 -28.97 5.07
CA LYS A 63 -13.71 -29.48 3.85
C LYS A 63 -12.67 -29.64 2.75
N THR A 64 -12.08 -30.82 2.69
CA THR A 64 -11.35 -31.35 1.53
C THR A 64 -12.22 -31.22 0.27
N LEU A 65 -11.79 -30.40 -0.69
CA LEU A 65 -12.38 -30.36 -2.03
C LEU A 65 -11.36 -30.95 -3.00
N THR A 66 -11.50 -32.24 -3.28
CA THR A 66 -10.82 -32.96 -4.35
C THR A 66 -11.38 -32.50 -5.70
N VAL A 67 -10.70 -31.60 -6.39
CA VAL A 67 -10.99 -31.32 -7.80
C VAL A 67 -10.28 -32.40 -8.63
N GLN A 68 -11.04 -33.45 -8.97
CA GLN A 68 -10.61 -34.43 -9.96
C GLN A 68 -10.52 -33.75 -11.33
N GLN A 69 -9.30 -33.65 -11.86
CA GLN A 69 -9.07 -33.41 -13.28
C GLN A 69 -9.34 -34.72 -14.02
N GLU A 70 -10.47 -34.84 -14.71
CA GLU A 70 -10.65 -35.87 -15.74
C GLU A 70 -10.95 -35.23 -17.09
N ARG A 71 -9.88 -35.07 -17.84
CA ARG A 71 -9.82 -34.96 -19.29
C ARG A 71 -10.39 -36.25 -19.88
N VAL A 72 -11.19 -36.18 -20.97
CA VAL A 72 -11.07 -37.01 -22.20
C VAL A 72 -12.40 -37.07 -23.02
N ARG A 73 -12.27 -36.70 -24.31
CA ARG A 73 -13.08 -37.05 -25.53
C ARG A 73 -14.49 -36.43 -25.66
N ARG A 74 -14.76 -35.59 -26.68
CA ARG A 74 -15.09 -35.94 -28.10
C ARG A 74 -16.09 -37.12 -28.15
N THR A 75 -17.27 -37.05 -28.76
CA THR A 75 -17.59 -36.69 -30.16
C THR A 75 -19.15 -36.65 -30.30
N PRO A 76 -19.73 -36.51 -31.50
CA PRO A 76 -20.01 -37.71 -32.33
C PRO A 76 -19.12 -37.83 -33.56
#